data_AF-A0A379Y1C2-F1
#
_entry.id   AF-A0A379Y1C2-F1
#
_cell.length_a   1.000
_cell.length_b   1.000
_cell.length_c   1.000
_cell.angle_alpha   90.00
_cell.angle_beta   90.00
_cell.angle_gamma   90.00
#
_symmetry.space_group_name_H-M   'P 1'
#
loop_
_entity.id
_entity.type
_entity.pdbx_description
1 polymer ?
#
loop_
_entity_poly.entity_id
_entity_poly.type
_entity_poly.pdbx_seq_one_letter_code
_entity_poly.pdbx_strand_id
1 'polypeptide(L)' 'MDILRIGLVSVSDRASGGVYQDKGIPALEEWLAGALATPFKLETRLIPR' A
#
# COMPACT_ATOMS: atom_id res chain seq x y z
N MET A 1 0.44 10.11 -22.29
CA MET A 1 0.63 8.75 -21.76
C MET A 1 0.07 8.76 -20.36
N ASP A 2 -0.97 7.96 -20.08
CA ASP A 2 -1.55 7.89 -18.75
C ASP A 2 -0.74 6.95 -17.86
N ILE A 3 -0.45 7.40 -16.63
CA ILE A 3 0.25 6.62 -15.62
C ILE A 3 -0.78 5.83 -14.81
N LEU A 4 -0.59 4.51 -14.70
CA LEU A 4 -1.41 3.65 -13.85
C LEU A 4 -1.29 4.10 -12.39
N ARG A 5 -2.42 4.35 -11.74
CA ARG A 5 -2.49 4.70 -10.31
C ARG A 5 -3.15 3.56 -9.55
N ILE A 6 -2.53 3.11 -8.46
CA ILE A 6 -3.00 1.98 -7.66
C ILE A 6 -3.14 2.44 -6.22
N GLY A 7 -4.32 2.23 -5.63
CA GLY A 7 -4.57 2.51 -4.22
C GLY A 7 -4.34 1.28 -3.34
N LEU A 8 -3.50 1.39 -2.31
CA LEU A 8 -3.30 0.36 -1.29
C LEU A 8 -3.96 0.81 0.02
N VAL A 9 -4.97 0.07 0.48
CA VAL A 9 -5.68 0.38 1.74
C VAL A 9 -5.49 -0.76 2.73
N SER A 10 -4.84 -0.47 3.85
CA SER A 10 -4.75 -1.39 5.00
C SER A 10 -5.78 -0.99 6.05
N VAL A 11 -6.50 -1.99 6.60
CA VAL A 11 -7.53 -1.80 7.63
C VAL A 11 -7.07 -2.47 8.92
N SER A 12 -6.72 -1.67 9.92
CA SER A 12 -6.19 -2.18 11.19
C SER A 12 -6.25 -1.13 12.29
N ASP A 13 -7.04 -1.40 13.34
CA ASP A 13 -7.11 -0.53 14.53
C ASP A 13 -5.77 -0.42 15.23
N ARG A 14 -5.07 -1.55 15.35
CA ARG A 14 -3.80 -1.63 16.05
C ARG A 14 -2.68 -0.91 15.28
N ALA A 15 -2.67 -1.01 13.95
CA ALA A 15 -1.67 -0.30 13.15
C ALA A 15 -1.99 1.19 13.04
N SER A 16 -3.27 1.54 12.82
CA SER A 16 -3.72 2.93 12.77
C SER A 16 -3.54 3.64 14.12
N GLY A 17 -3.66 2.90 15.23
CA GLY A 17 -3.39 3.39 16.58
C GLY A 17 -1.92 3.37 16.99
N GLY A 18 -0.99 2.99 16.10
CA GLY A 18 0.45 2.98 16.38
C GLY A 18 0.93 1.87 17.32
N VAL A 19 0.09 0.88 17.65
CA VAL A 19 0.46 -0.28 18.49
C VAL A 19 1.48 -1.17 17.78
N TYR A 20 1.35 -1.30 16.45
CA TYR A 20 2.39 -1.89 15.61
C TYR A 20 2.46 -1.21 14.25
N GLN A 21 3.60 -1.34 13.58
CA GLN A 21 3.77 -0.83 12.22
C GLN A 21 3.01 -1.69 11.21
N ASP A 22 2.28 -1.06 10.29
CA ASP A 22 1.69 -1.77 9.15
C ASP A 22 2.79 -2.39 8.29
N LYS A 23 2.69 -3.70 8.07
CA LYS A 23 3.58 -4.47 7.18
C LYS A 23 2.90 -4.87 5.87
N GLY A 24 1.59 -4.66 5.77
CA GLY A 24 0.80 -5.05 4.60
C GLY A 24 1.09 -4.16 3.40
N ILE A 25 1.04 -2.85 3.59
CA ILE A 25 1.35 -1.88 2.53
C ILE A 25 2.79 -2.08 2.02
N PRO A 26 3.85 -2.09 2.86
CA PRO A 26 5.21 -2.31 2.38
C PRO A 26 5.39 -3.62 1.58
N ALA A 27 4.77 -4.71 2.03
CA ALA A 27 4.84 -5.98 1.31
C ALA A 27 4.15 -5.94 -0.06
N LEU A 28 3.04 -5.22 -0.18
CA LEU A 28 2.33 -5.03 -1.46
C LEU A 28 3.09 -4.09 -2.40
N GLU A 29 3.72 -3.04 -1.87
CA GLU A 29 4.59 -2.16 -2.66
C GLU A 29 5.74 -2.95 -3.29
N GLU A 30 6.44 -3.77 -2.49
CA GLU A 30 7.54 -4.61 -2.95
C GLU A 30 7.06 -5.63 -4.00
N TRP A 31 5.94 -6.29 -3.75
CA TRP A 31 5.37 -7.26 -4.69
C TRP A 31 5.00 -6.60 -6.03
N LEU A 32 4.35 -5.44 -6.01
CA LEU A 32 3.97 -4.71 -7.23
C LEU A 32 5.20 -4.23 -8.00
N ALA A 33 6.26 -3.79 -7.31
CA ALA A 33 7.51 -3.40 -7.94
C ALA A 33 8.19 -4.58 -8.67
N GLY A 34 8.06 -5.80 -8.15
CA GLY A 34 8.56 -7.02 -8.82
C GLY A 34 7.63 -7.56 -9.92
N ALA A 35 6.33 -7.32 -9.82
CA ALA A 35 5.33 -7.88 -10.73
C ALA A 35 5.04 -7.01 -11.96
N LEU A 36 5.11 -5.68 -11.83
CA LEU A 36 4.74 -4.74 -12.88
C LEU A 36 5.97 -4.14 -13.56
N ALA A 37 6.11 -4.36 -14.87
CA ALA A 37 7.17 -3.75 -15.68
C ALA A 37 6.83 -2.32 -16.15
N THR A 38 5.55 -1.95 -16.16
CA THR A 38 5.07 -0.64 -16.64
C THR A 38 5.14 0.39 -15.52
N PRO A 39 5.51 1.66 -15.78
CA PRO A 39 5.49 2.70 -14.75
C PRO A 39 4.10 2.88 -14.11
N PHE A 40 4.07 2.89 -12.78
CA PHE A 40 2.86 3.11 -11.99
C PHE A 40 3.14 4.06 -10.82
N LYS A 41 2.07 4.57 -10.20
CA LYS A 41 2.10 5.32 -8.94
C LYS A 41 1.24 4.63 -7.91
N LEU A 42 1.74 4.59 -6.67
CA LEU A 42 1.02 4.07 -5.53
C LEU A 42 0.50 5.21 -4.67
N GLU A 43 -0.74 5.06 -4.20
CA GLU A 43 -1.35 5.90 -3.19
C GLU A 43 -1.71 4.99 -2.02
N THR A 44 -1.22 5.29 -0.82
CA THR A 44 -1.37 4.39 0.33
C THR A 44 -2.22 5.01 1.42
N ARG A 45 -3.01 4.18 2.10
CA ARG A 45 -3.82 4.62 3.24
C ARG A 45 -3.94 3.52 4.28
N LEU A 46 -3.65 3.86 5.52
CA LEU A 46 -3.95 3.04 6.69
C LEU A 46 -5.19 3.62 7.38
N ILE A 47 -6.21 2.79 7.59
CA ILE A 47 -7.47 3.18 8.23
C ILE A 47 -7.81 2.23 9.40
N PRO A 48 -8.48 2.73 10.46
CA PRO A 48 -9.09 1.85 11.46
C PRO A 48 -10.25 1.06 10.83
N ARG A 49 -10.64 -0.04 11.48
CA ARG A 49 -11.84 -0.80 11.10
C ARG A 49 -13.10 -0.06 11.52
#